data_AF-A0A956MXM3-F1
#
_entry.id   AF-A0A956MXM3-F1
#
_cell.length_a   1.000
_cell.length_b   1.000
_cell.length_c   1.000
_cell.angle_alpha   90.00
_cell.angle_beta   90.00
_cell.angle_gamma   90.00
#
_symmetry.space_group_name_H-M   'P 1'
#
loop_
_entity.id
_entity.type
_entity.pdbx_description
1 polymer ?
#
loop_
_entity_poly.entity_id
_entity_poly.type
_entity_poly.pdbx_seq_one_letter_code
_entity_poly.pdbx_strand_id
1 'polypeptide(L)'
;MKTISDVEEFISYTKEDLFHPVQVDLFGNTLVKEFVEYLLFVADIHRIDELDCKTSFRRTESEKTLDFILPLLNKKNTLKAGIKINHLPKYHHLEWELWENGFIEGFVCFDRDPEYFIWTYIKMEHLPSILNKFKDNLIDYRL
;
A
#
# COMPACT_ATOMS: atom_id res chain seq x y z
N MET A 1 -0.48 -16.13 -11.33
CA MET A 1 0.14 -14.79 -11.27
C MET A 1 -0.23 -14.07 -12.55
N LYS A 2 -1.17 -13.13 -12.49
CA LYS A 2 -1.56 -12.28 -13.61
C LYS A 2 -1.48 -10.82 -13.20
N THR A 3 -1.02 -9.99 -14.11
CA THR A 3 -1.15 -8.53 -14.01
C THR A 3 -2.58 -8.12 -14.32
N ILE A 4 -2.94 -6.88 -13.97
CA ILE A 4 -4.28 -6.36 -14.20
C ILE A 4 -4.42 -5.98 -15.69
N SER A 5 -5.17 -6.76 -16.46
CA SER A 5 -5.40 -6.51 -17.90
C SER A 5 -6.49 -5.47 -18.15
N ASP A 6 -7.55 -5.51 -17.35
CA ASP A 6 -8.70 -4.61 -17.42
C ASP A 6 -8.96 -4.02 -16.03
N VAL A 7 -8.88 -2.70 -15.93
CA VAL A 7 -9.03 -1.96 -14.68
C VAL A 7 -10.48 -1.96 -14.20
N GLU A 8 -11.45 -1.84 -15.11
CA GLU A 8 -12.87 -1.78 -14.75
C GLU A 8 -13.38 -3.15 -14.30
N GLU A 9 -12.95 -4.22 -14.99
CA GLU A 9 -13.21 -5.59 -14.56
C GLU A 9 -12.63 -5.84 -13.16
N PHE A 10 -11.37 -5.45 -12.94
CA PHE A 10 -10.71 -5.62 -11.64
C PHE A 10 -11.39 -4.82 -10.53
N ILE A 11 -11.79 -3.57 -10.78
CA ILE A 11 -12.54 -2.76 -9.80
C ILE A 11 -13.88 -3.42 -9.48
N SER A 12 -14.61 -3.90 -10.49
CA SER A 12 -15.88 -4.58 -10.30
C SER A 12 -15.70 -5.81 -9.40
N TYR A 13 -14.68 -6.62 -9.70
CA TYR A 13 -14.30 -7.76 -8.88
C TYR A 13 -13.97 -7.36 -7.43
N THR A 14 -13.25 -6.25 -7.20
CA THR A 14 -12.90 -5.84 -5.82
C THR A 14 -14.14 -5.55 -4.95
N LYS A 15 -15.28 -5.25 -5.58
CA LYS A 15 -16.55 -5.01 -4.90
C LYS A 15 -17.34 -6.30 -4.62
N GLU A 16 -16.98 -7.44 -5.21
CA GLU A 16 -17.71 -8.70 -5.00
C GLU A 16 -17.39 -9.33 -3.64
N ASP A 17 -16.15 -9.21 -3.18
CA ASP A 17 -15.71 -9.68 -1.85
C ASP A 17 -15.66 -8.51 -0.85
N LEU A 18 -16.84 -7.96 -0.54
CA LEU A 18 -16.95 -6.77 0.33
C LEU A 18 -16.29 -6.94 1.70
N PHE A 19 -16.17 -8.17 2.22
CA PHE A 19 -15.71 -8.43 3.59
C PHE A 19 -14.22 -8.74 3.72
N HIS A 20 -13.52 -8.94 2.61
CA HIS A 20 -12.08 -9.20 2.60
C HIS A 20 -11.37 -8.20 1.68
N PRO A 21 -10.41 -7.43 2.21
CA PRO A 21 -9.65 -6.53 1.37
C PRO A 21 -8.95 -7.28 0.24
N VAL A 22 -9.10 -6.76 -0.98
CA VAL A 22 -8.37 -7.26 -2.14
C VAL A 22 -6.97 -6.69 -2.11
N GLN A 23 -5.95 -7.55 -2.14
CA GLN A 23 -4.55 -7.13 -2.15
C GLN A 23 -3.91 -7.39 -3.52
N VAL A 24 -3.18 -6.39 -4.01
CA VAL A 24 -2.26 -6.53 -5.15
C VAL A 24 -0.90 -5.97 -4.77
N ASP A 25 0.15 -6.68 -5.19
CA ASP A 25 1.52 -6.28 -4.88
C ASP A 25 2.25 -5.81 -6.13
N LEU A 26 3.20 -4.90 -5.94
CA LEU A 26 4.11 -4.47 -6.98
C LEU A 26 5.01 -5.65 -7.38
N PHE A 27 5.01 -5.98 -8.67
CA PHE A 27 5.82 -7.04 -9.24
C PHE A 27 7.29 -6.62 -9.28
N GLY A 28 8.03 -7.10 -8.30
CA GLY A 28 9.41 -6.68 -8.10
C GLY A 28 9.51 -5.20 -7.67
N ASN A 29 10.74 -4.75 -7.46
CA ASN A 29 10.98 -3.45 -6.81
C ASN A 29 11.57 -2.39 -7.75
N THR A 30 11.49 -2.58 -9.07
CA THR A 30 12.06 -1.61 -10.04
C THR A 30 11.37 -0.27 -10.00
N LEU A 31 10.05 -0.25 -9.78
CA LEU A 31 9.24 0.97 -9.73
C LEU A 31 8.84 1.36 -8.29
N VAL A 32 9.44 0.76 -7.26
CA VAL A 32 8.99 0.96 -5.87
C VAL A 32 8.98 2.44 -5.46
N LYS A 33 10.00 3.19 -5.87
CA LYS A 33 10.10 4.61 -5.51
C LYS A 33 8.99 5.43 -6.18
N GLU A 34 8.81 5.26 -7.49
CA GLU A 34 7.73 5.93 -8.23
C GLU A 34 6.34 5.54 -7.69
N PHE A 35 6.16 4.27 -7.36
CA PHE A 35 4.93 3.75 -6.79
C PHE A 35 4.61 4.41 -5.45
N VAL A 36 5.56 4.40 -4.50
CA VAL A 36 5.37 4.99 -3.17
C VAL A 36 5.21 6.50 -3.24
N GLU A 37 5.99 7.20 -4.07
CA GLU A 37 5.85 8.65 -4.28
C GLU A 37 4.47 8.99 -4.85
N TYR A 38 3.93 8.17 -5.75
CA TYR A 38 2.58 8.36 -6.28
C TYR A 38 1.51 8.15 -5.22
N LEU A 39 1.62 7.08 -4.42
CA LEU A 39 0.68 6.82 -3.33
C LEU A 39 0.69 7.96 -2.31
N LEU A 40 1.87 8.45 -1.93
CA LEU A 40 2.01 9.61 -1.04
C LEU A 40 1.40 10.89 -1.62
N PHE A 41 1.49 11.09 -2.93
CA PHE A 41 0.90 12.24 -3.61
C PHE A 41 -0.63 12.24 -3.56
N VAL A 42 -1.27 11.06 -3.63
CA VAL A 42 -2.75 10.93 -3.61
C VAL A 42 -3.32 10.60 -2.23
N ALA A 43 -2.48 10.36 -1.23
CA ALA A 43 -2.93 9.97 0.11
C ALA A 43 -3.44 11.16 0.92
N ASP A 44 -4.59 10.96 1.58
CA ASP A 44 -5.08 11.87 2.61
C ASP A 44 -4.27 11.71 3.91
N ILE A 45 -3.85 10.47 4.23
CA ILE A 45 -3.10 10.15 5.45
C ILE A 45 -1.91 9.27 5.09
N HIS A 46 -0.76 9.55 5.71
CA HIS A 46 0.40 8.66 5.68
C HIS A 46 0.93 8.42 7.10
N ARG A 47 1.59 7.29 7.28
CA ARG A 47 2.21 6.90 8.55
C ARG A 47 3.49 6.13 8.28
N ILE A 48 4.49 6.35 9.12
CA ILE A 48 5.74 5.59 9.10
C ILE A 48 5.80 4.76 10.38
N ASP A 49 6.00 3.45 10.21
CA ASP A 49 6.35 2.58 11.33
C ASP A 49 7.81 2.13 11.20
N GLU A 50 8.40 1.73 12.32
CA GLU A 50 9.69 1.06 12.39
C GLU A 50 9.62 -0.20 13.25
N LEU A 51 10.49 -1.15 12.93
CA LEU A 51 10.75 -2.36 13.69
C LEU A 51 12.27 -2.48 13.86
N ASP A 52 12.74 -2.29 15.10
CA ASP A 52 14.14 -2.48 15.47
C ASP A 52 14.35 -3.91 15.97
N CYS A 53 14.83 -4.79 15.09
CA CYS A 53 15.03 -6.20 15.39
C CYS A 53 16.16 -6.46 16.41
N LYS A 54 16.91 -5.43 16.84
CA LYS A 54 17.94 -5.55 17.88
C LYS A 54 17.40 -5.26 19.28
N THR A 55 16.43 -4.36 19.41
CA THR A 55 15.90 -3.94 20.71
C THR A 55 14.48 -4.42 20.98
N SER A 56 13.66 -4.62 19.94
CA SER A 56 12.25 -4.97 20.06
C SER A 56 11.69 -5.62 18.78
N PHE A 57 11.11 -6.81 18.90
CA PHE A 57 10.34 -7.43 17.80
C PHE A 57 8.94 -6.84 17.61
N ARG A 58 8.65 -5.69 18.23
CA ARG A 58 7.37 -4.99 18.10
C ARG A 58 7.51 -3.79 17.17
N ARG A 59 6.65 -3.74 16.16
CA ARG A 59 6.48 -2.58 15.28
C ARG A 59 5.88 -1.41 16.07
N THR A 60 6.48 -0.24 15.94
CA THR A 60 6.02 1.02 16.56
C THR A 60 5.96 2.13 15.52
N GLU A 61 5.17 3.16 15.79
CA GLU A 61 5.20 4.37 14.96
C GLU A 61 6.58 5.02 15.07
N SER A 62 7.15 5.41 13.94
CA SER A 62 8.50 5.99 13.86
C SER A 62 8.43 7.49 14.07
N GLU A 63 9.44 8.04 14.75
CA GLU A 63 9.66 9.50 14.83
C GLU A 63 10.30 10.08 13.55
N LYS A 64 10.66 9.23 12.58
CA LYS A 64 11.30 9.66 11.32
C LYS A 64 10.28 10.27 10.36
N THR A 65 10.72 11.29 9.62
CA THR A 65 9.93 11.93 8.57
C THR A 65 10.08 11.23 7.22
N LEU A 66 9.17 11.50 6.28
CA LEU A 66 9.29 11.05 4.90
C LEU A 66 10.60 11.50 4.24
N ASP A 67 11.06 12.73 4.51
CA ASP A 67 12.33 13.25 3.98
C ASP A 67 13.53 12.42 4.41
N PHE A 68 13.46 11.77 5.58
CA PHE A 68 14.49 10.85 6.05
C PHE A 68 14.36 9.46 5.39
N ILE A 69 13.14 8.94 5.27
CA ILE A 69 12.89 7.56 4.84
C ILE A 69 12.92 7.38 3.31
N LEU A 70 12.34 8.32 2.55
CA LEU A 70 12.24 8.20 1.09
C LEU A 70 13.59 8.12 0.36
N PRO A 71 14.66 8.83 0.79
CA PRO A 71 15.99 8.64 0.21
C PRO A 71 16.56 7.25 0.45
N LEU A 72 16.14 6.55 1.51
CA LEU A 72 16.55 5.18 1.78
C LEU A 72 15.85 4.20 0.85
N LEU A 73 14.59 4.46 0.46
CA LEU A 73 13.79 3.55 -0.36
C LEU A 73 14.42 3.29 -1.73
N ASN A 74 14.76 2.03 -1.99
CA ASN A 74 15.28 1.59 -3.28
C ASN A 74 14.95 0.11 -3.56
N LYS A 75 15.22 -0.34 -4.79
CA LYS A 75 14.96 -1.71 -5.25
C LYS A 75 15.56 -2.79 -4.33
N LYS A 76 16.76 -2.55 -3.77
CA LYS A 76 17.55 -3.55 -3.04
C LYS A 76 17.15 -3.69 -1.58
N ASN A 77 16.54 -2.65 -0.98
CA ASN A 77 16.14 -2.66 0.42
C ASN A 77 14.61 -2.61 0.59
N THR A 78 13.86 -2.96 -0.45
CA THR A 78 12.41 -3.14 -0.38
C THR A 78 12.13 -4.64 -0.28
N LEU A 79 11.44 -5.06 0.77
CA LEU A 79 10.93 -6.42 0.91
C LEU A 79 9.66 -6.60 0.07
N LYS A 80 8.72 -5.67 0.21
CA LYS A 80 7.40 -5.76 -0.43
C LYS A 80 6.75 -4.39 -0.57
N ALA A 81 5.96 -4.19 -1.62
CA ALA A 81 5.12 -3.01 -1.81
C ALA A 81 3.81 -3.40 -2.46
N GLY A 82 2.73 -2.65 -2.23
CA GLY A 82 1.43 -2.92 -2.85
C GLY A 82 0.32 -2.02 -2.35
N ILE A 83 -0.91 -2.38 -2.71
CA ILE A 83 -2.13 -1.79 -2.15
C ILE A 83 -3.08 -2.89 -1.67
N LYS A 84 -3.87 -2.57 -0.64
CA LYS A 84 -5.09 -3.31 -0.27
C LYS A 84 -6.29 -2.41 -0.49
N ILE A 85 -7.33 -2.97 -1.06
CA ILE A 85 -8.57 -2.27 -1.43
C ILE A 85 -9.65 -2.79 -0.50
N ASN A 86 -10.17 -1.94 0.36
CA ASN A 86 -11.15 -2.31 1.38
C ASN A 86 -12.43 -1.48 1.20
N HIS A 87 -13.48 -2.08 0.65
CA HIS A 87 -14.76 -1.40 0.42
C HIS A 87 -15.66 -1.34 1.66
N LEU A 88 -15.48 -2.26 2.62
CA LEU A 88 -16.30 -2.34 3.82
C LEU A 88 -15.47 -2.77 5.04
N PRO A 89 -14.68 -1.84 5.63
CA PRO A 89 -13.95 -2.12 6.86
C PRO A 89 -14.88 -2.57 7.98
N LYS A 90 -14.54 -3.70 8.62
CA LYS A 90 -15.32 -4.30 9.72
C LYS A 90 -15.19 -3.55 11.04
N TYR A 91 -14.08 -2.86 11.22
CA TYR A 91 -13.74 -2.13 12.42
C TYR A 91 -13.63 -0.65 12.06
N HIS A 92 -14.01 0.22 13.01
CA HIS A 92 -14.02 1.67 12.84
C HIS A 92 -13.29 2.32 14.01
N HIS A 93 -12.05 1.90 14.22
CA HIS A 93 -11.16 2.44 15.25
C HIS A 93 -10.33 3.63 14.73
N LEU A 94 -10.17 3.73 13.42
CA LEU A 94 -9.33 4.71 12.75
C LEU A 94 -10.18 5.57 11.78
N GLU A 95 -9.77 6.80 11.55
CA GLU A 95 -10.54 7.78 10.78
C GLU A 95 -10.87 7.29 9.35
N TRP A 96 -9.88 6.73 8.65
CA TRP A 96 -10.06 6.26 7.27
C TRP A 96 -10.97 5.04 7.14
N GLU A 97 -11.21 4.32 8.24
CA GLU A 97 -12.17 3.22 8.27
C GLU A 97 -13.62 3.72 8.25
N LEU A 98 -13.85 5.02 8.44
CA LEU A 98 -15.16 5.65 8.37
C LEU A 98 -15.45 6.32 7.02
N TRP A 99 -14.49 6.31 6.09
CA TRP A 99 -14.66 6.93 4.79
C TRP A 99 -15.73 6.22 3.94
N GLU A 100 -16.49 7.02 3.20
CA GLU A 100 -17.52 6.52 2.29
C GLU A 100 -16.87 5.68 1.18
N ASN A 101 -17.46 4.52 0.88
CA ASN A 101 -16.93 3.53 -0.06
C ASN A 101 -15.62 2.87 0.36
N GLY A 102 -15.22 3.03 1.63
CA GLY A 102 -14.01 2.45 2.19
C GLY A 102 -12.73 3.18 1.77
N PHE A 103 -11.61 2.45 1.75
CA PHE A 103 -10.29 3.05 1.54
C PHE A 103 -9.31 2.10 0.83
N ILE A 104 -8.23 2.69 0.35
CA ILE A 104 -7.08 1.99 -0.21
C ILE A 104 -5.92 2.14 0.79
N GLU A 105 -5.39 1.02 1.28
CA GLU A 105 -4.17 0.96 2.09
C GLU A 105 -2.98 0.69 1.17
N GLY A 106 -2.18 1.70 0.85
CA GLY A 106 -0.89 1.51 0.21
C GLY A 106 0.19 1.19 1.24
N PHE A 107 1.07 0.25 0.93
CA PHE A 107 2.12 -0.18 1.86
C PHE A 107 3.46 -0.40 1.17
N VAL A 108 4.53 -0.10 1.90
CA VAL A 108 5.89 -0.53 1.59
C VAL A 108 6.54 -1.09 2.86
N CYS A 109 7.33 -2.15 2.71
CA CYS A 109 8.12 -2.76 3.78
C CYS A 109 9.58 -2.83 3.34
N PHE A 110 10.50 -2.36 4.18
CA PHE A 110 11.93 -2.38 3.92
C PHE A 110 12.56 -3.71 4.37
N ASP A 111 13.56 -4.18 3.63
CA ASP A 111 14.34 -5.41 3.92
C ASP A 111 15.68 -5.07 4.58
N ARG A 112 15.66 -4.21 5.61
CA ARG A 112 16.88 -3.80 6.33
C ARG A 112 16.56 -3.36 7.73
N ASP A 113 17.38 -3.75 8.71
CA ASP A 113 17.26 -3.32 10.10
C ASP A 113 17.86 -1.90 10.36
N PRO A 114 17.13 -0.97 11.00
CA PRO A 114 15.73 -1.09 11.41
C PRO A 114 14.77 -1.11 10.20
N GLU A 115 13.81 -2.03 10.23
CA GLU A 115 12.83 -2.19 9.15
C GLU A 115 11.83 -1.06 9.22
N TYR A 116 11.75 -0.27 8.15
CA TYR A 116 10.75 0.78 8.02
C TYR A 116 9.54 0.30 7.22
N PHE A 117 8.39 0.85 7.56
CA PHE A 117 7.14 0.66 6.85
C PHE A 117 6.56 2.02 6.52
N ILE A 118 6.11 2.21 5.28
CA ILE A 118 5.32 3.38 4.90
C ILE A 118 3.91 2.89 4.61
N TRP A 119 2.95 3.47 5.31
CA TRP A 119 1.52 3.26 5.12
C TRP A 119 0.92 4.52 4.52
N THR A 120 0.02 4.34 3.57
CA THR A 120 -0.78 5.40 2.97
C THR A 120 -2.24 4.98 3.00
N TYR A 121 -3.12 5.90 3.36
CA TYR A 121 -4.56 5.69 3.36
C TYR A 121 -5.18 6.70 2.41
N ILE A 122 -5.83 6.19 1.38
CA ILE A 122 -6.27 6.93 0.21
C ILE A 122 -7.76 6.68 -0.02
N LYS A 123 -8.53 7.73 -0.34
CA LYS A 123 -9.94 7.59 -0.72
C LYS A 123 -10.14 6.74 -1.96
N MET A 124 -11.24 5.99 -1.98
CA MET A 124 -11.55 5.02 -3.04
C MET A 124 -11.66 5.64 -4.45
N GLU A 125 -11.96 6.93 -4.56
CA GLU A 125 -12.03 7.65 -5.85
C GLU A 125 -10.71 7.65 -6.63
N HIS A 126 -9.56 7.47 -5.95
CA HIS A 126 -8.26 7.38 -6.58
C HIS A 126 -7.92 5.99 -7.12
N LEU A 127 -8.72 4.96 -6.83
CA LEU A 127 -8.45 3.58 -7.24
C LEU A 127 -8.24 3.44 -8.76
N PRO A 128 -9.12 3.95 -9.64
CA PRO A 128 -8.91 3.82 -11.09
C PRO A 128 -7.60 4.47 -11.54
N SER A 129 -7.21 5.58 -10.91
CA SER A 129 -5.99 6.32 -11.24
C SER A 129 -4.73 5.53 -10.87
N ILE A 130 -4.70 4.95 -9.66
CA ILE A 130 -3.60 4.08 -9.20
C ILE A 130 -3.46 2.86 -10.10
N LEU A 131 -4.57 2.17 -10.38
CA LEU A 131 -4.58 0.97 -11.19
C LEU A 131 -4.14 1.27 -12.63
N ASN A 132 -4.68 2.31 -13.28
CA ASN A 132 -4.27 2.66 -14.64
C ASN A 132 -2.77 2.97 -14.75
N LYS A 133 -2.18 3.58 -13.72
CA LYS A 133 -0.75 3.90 -13.71
C LYS A 133 0.14 2.67 -13.52
N PHE A 134 -0.28 1.71 -12.70
CA PHE A 134 0.58 0.59 -12.27
C PHE A 134 0.08 -0.80 -12.68
N LYS A 135 -1.00 -0.94 -13.45
CA LYS A 135 -1.63 -2.23 -13.79
C LYS A 135 -0.68 -3.29 -14.34
N ASP A 136 0.30 -2.89 -15.16
CA ASP A 136 1.28 -3.80 -15.77
C ASP A 136 2.35 -4.28 -14.77
N ASN A 137 2.36 -3.68 -13.57
CA ASN A 137 3.30 -3.96 -12.50
C ASN A 137 2.60 -4.37 -11.21
N LEU A 138 1.27 -4.44 -11.17
CA LEU A 138 0.52 -4.94 -10.00
C LEU A 138 0.07 -6.36 -10.26
N ILE A 139 0.36 -7.26 -9.32
CA ILE A 139 -0.02 -8.66 -9.39
C ILE A 139 -1.12 -8.95 -8.39
N ASP A 140 -2.14 -9.62 -8.91
CA ASP A 140 -3.08 -10.38 -8.10
C ASP A 140 -2.57 -11.82 -7.95
N TYR A 141 -2.30 -12.23 -6.71
CA TYR A 141 -1.80 -13.58 -6.40
C TYR A 141 -2.91 -14.64 -6.34
N ARG A 142 -4.18 -14.24 -6.46
CA ARG A 142 -5.32 -15.18 -6.45
C ARG A 142 -5.60 -15.77 -7.83
N LEU A 143 -5.09 -15.14 -8.89
CA LEU A 143 -5.25 -15.53 -10.31
C LEU A 143 -4.09 -16.34 -10.86
#